data_AF-A0AE99-F1
#
_entry.id   AF-A0AE99-F1
#
_cell.length_a   1.000
_cell.length_b   1.000
_cell.length_c   1.000
_cell.angle_alpha   90.00
_cell.angle_beta   90.00
_cell.angle_gamma   90.00
#
_symmetry.space_group_name_H-M   'P 1'
#
loop_
_entity.id
_entity.type
_entity.pdbx_description
1 polymer ?
#
loop_
_entity_poly.entity_id
_entity_poly.type
_entity_poly.pdbx_seq_one_letter_code
_entity_poly.pdbx_strand_id
1 'polypeptide(L)'
;MTVPATVSDNLLTGRHKEPSTRSAWWLPLSQQAGRNGPGMVGVRYGVLLTAVRFPCAFPSTVQPGQSVDWIVNHDAAMLWAATLIDTVEPYLGWRRGEYGGSFQNPREVLAKVQERAGNAARLAPKQQSVWFQEEQQKACRLVREATA
;
A
#
# COMPACT_ATOMS: atom_id res chain seq x y z
N MET A 1 1.47 -27.85 -2.94
CA MET A 1 0.02 -27.58 -2.98
C MET A 1 -0.32 -27.06 -4.37
N THR A 2 -1.25 -27.71 -5.08
CA THR A 2 -1.70 -27.31 -6.41
C THR A 2 -2.82 -26.29 -6.25
N VAL A 3 -2.60 -25.08 -6.77
CA VAL A 3 -3.63 -24.04 -6.77
C VAL A 3 -4.77 -24.48 -7.70
N PRO A 4 -6.04 -24.40 -7.28
CA PRO A 4 -7.17 -24.71 -8.13
C PRO A 4 -7.19 -23.78 -9.36
N ALA A 5 -7.35 -24.35 -10.55
CA ALA A 5 -7.43 -23.59 -11.79
C ALA A 5 -8.66 -22.66 -11.84
N THR A 6 -9.68 -22.94 -11.03
CA THR A 6 -10.92 -22.16 -10.92
C THR A 6 -11.48 -22.26 -9.51
N VAL A 7 -11.86 -21.12 -8.91
CA VAL A 7 -12.67 -21.04 -7.69
C VAL A 7 -14.02 -20.47 -8.10
N SER A 8 -15.04 -21.31 -8.14
CA SER A 8 -16.41 -20.94 -8.52
C SER A 8 -17.26 -20.79 -7.26
N ASP A 9 -17.82 -19.60 -7.06
CA ASP A 9 -18.85 -19.37 -6.04
C ASP A 9 -20.22 -19.47 -6.73
N ASN A 10 -21.06 -20.39 -6.27
CA ASN A 10 -22.40 -20.64 -6.82
C ASN A 10 -23.37 -19.46 -6.62
N LEU A 11 -22.98 -18.41 -5.89
CA LEU A 11 -23.85 -17.27 -5.58
C LEU A 11 -23.98 -16.22 -6.71
N LEU A 12 -23.21 -16.30 -7.81
CA LEU A 12 -23.12 -15.21 -8.81
C LEU A 12 -23.00 -15.64 -10.30
N THR A 13 -23.29 -16.89 -10.65
CA THR A 13 -22.87 -17.48 -11.93
C THR A 13 -23.68 -17.05 -13.17
N GLY A 14 -23.15 -16.09 -13.92
CA GLY A 14 -23.40 -15.91 -15.37
C GLY A 14 -22.33 -16.61 -16.21
N ARG A 15 -22.72 -17.17 -17.37
CA ARG A 15 -21.97 -18.13 -18.24
C ARG A 15 -20.64 -17.69 -18.87
N HIS A 16 -20.08 -16.53 -18.51
CA HIS A 16 -18.89 -15.96 -19.19
C HIS A 16 -17.90 -15.35 -18.20
N LYS A 17 -17.04 -16.16 -17.57
CA LYS A 17 -15.89 -15.64 -16.81
C LYS A 17 -14.57 -16.20 -17.33
N GLU A 18 -13.58 -15.32 -17.40
CA GLU A 18 -12.21 -15.66 -17.79
C GLU A 18 -11.51 -16.43 -16.65
N PRO A 19 -10.67 -17.43 -16.97
CA PRO A 19 -9.92 -18.18 -15.97
C PRO A 19 -8.88 -17.31 -15.26
N SER A 20 -8.66 -17.58 -13.96
CA SER A 20 -7.52 -17.03 -13.22
C SER A 20 -6.21 -17.47 -13.88
N THR A 21 -5.28 -16.53 -14.06
CA THR A 21 -3.92 -16.80 -14.54
C THR A 21 -2.93 -16.75 -13.38
N ARG A 22 -1.65 -17.07 -13.67
CA ARG A 22 -0.57 -16.93 -12.68
C ARG A 22 -0.34 -15.50 -12.21
N SER A 23 -0.76 -14.50 -12.99
CA SER A 23 -0.58 -13.07 -12.70
C SER A 23 -1.88 -12.33 -12.39
N ALA A 24 -3.06 -12.92 -12.66
CA ALA A 24 -4.35 -12.30 -12.44
C ALA A 24 -5.35 -13.30 -11.88
N TRP A 25 -5.88 -13.03 -10.69
CA TRP A 25 -6.86 -13.91 -10.04
C TRP A 25 -8.27 -13.37 -10.23
N TRP A 26 -9.15 -14.17 -10.85
CA TRP A 26 -10.57 -13.89 -10.99
C TRP A 26 -11.32 -14.45 -9.76
N LEU A 27 -11.46 -13.63 -8.71
CA LEU A 27 -12.23 -13.98 -7.51
C LEU A 27 -13.65 -13.39 -7.59
N PRO A 28 -14.73 -14.18 -7.42
CA PRO A 28 -16.11 -13.68 -7.46
C PRO A 28 -16.40 -12.51 -6.50
N LEU A 29 -15.72 -12.48 -5.35
CA LEU A 29 -15.80 -11.43 -4.32
C LEU A 29 -15.42 -10.03 -4.84
N SER A 30 -14.51 -9.94 -5.81
CA SER A 30 -14.04 -8.67 -6.34
C SER A 30 -15.14 -7.94 -7.13
N GLN A 31 -16.04 -8.70 -7.75
CA GLN A 31 -17.18 -8.16 -8.51
C GLN A 31 -18.34 -7.71 -7.60
N GLN A 32 -18.59 -8.41 -6.48
CA GLN A 32 -19.57 -7.99 -5.46
C GLN A 32 -19.08 -6.76 -4.68
N ALA A 33 -17.82 -6.75 -4.25
CA ALA A 33 -17.19 -5.56 -3.65
C ALA A 33 -17.15 -4.38 -4.64
N GLY A 34 -17.06 -4.71 -5.94
CA GLY A 34 -17.20 -3.78 -7.05
C GLY A 34 -18.54 -3.04 -7.12
N ARG A 35 -19.65 -3.69 -6.72
CA ARG A 35 -21.02 -3.16 -6.88
C ARG A 35 -21.54 -2.40 -5.66
N ASN A 36 -21.10 -2.76 -4.45
CA ASN A 36 -21.63 -2.22 -3.18
C ASN A 36 -20.60 -1.44 -2.35
N GLY A 37 -19.38 -1.23 -2.85
CA GLY A 37 -18.27 -0.57 -2.15
C GLY A 37 -17.45 0.37 -3.07
N PRO A 38 -16.21 0.73 -2.71
CA PRO A 38 -15.34 1.64 -3.49
C PRO A 38 -14.85 1.04 -4.82
N GLY A 39 -15.53 0.03 -5.36
CA GLY A 39 -15.11 -0.68 -6.54
C GLY A 39 -13.92 -1.62 -6.30
N MET A 40 -13.35 -2.10 -7.40
CA MET A 40 -12.08 -2.83 -7.41
C MET A 40 -10.93 -2.04 -6.76
N VAL A 41 -10.97 -0.72 -6.85
CA VAL A 41 -9.97 0.18 -6.25
C VAL A 41 -9.95 0.01 -4.72
N GLY A 42 -11.12 -0.07 -4.09
CA GLY A 42 -11.22 -0.34 -2.65
C GLY A 42 -10.67 -1.72 -2.25
N VAL A 43 -10.95 -2.75 -3.04
CA VAL A 43 -10.41 -4.10 -2.81
C VAL A 43 -8.88 -4.09 -2.89
N ARG A 44 -8.32 -3.52 -3.96
CA ARG A 44 -6.87 -3.41 -4.15
C ARG A 44 -6.23 -2.60 -3.02
N TYR A 45 -6.88 -1.54 -2.56
CA TYR A 45 -6.40 -0.75 -1.43
C TYR A 45 -6.38 -1.55 -0.13
N GLY A 46 -7.41 -2.36 0.15
CA GLY A 46 -7.38 -3.29 1.28
C GLY A 46 -6.27 -4.35 1.17
N VAL A 47 -6.00 -4.85 -0.05
CA VAL A 47 -4.87 -5.75 -0.32
C VAL A 47 -3.53 -5.06 -0.05
N LEU A 48 -3.34 -3.80 -0.48
CA LEU A 48 -2.13 -3.03 -0.17
C LEU A 48 -1.84 -3.02 1.33
N LEU A 49 -2.85 -2.64 2.13
CA LEU A 49 -2.73 -2.48 3.58
C LEU A 49 -2.41 -3.78 4.31
N THR A 50 -2.73 -4.93 3.71
CA THR A 50 -2.51 -6.26 4.33
C THR A 50 -1.28 -6.98 3.78
N ALA A 51 -0.91 -6.73 2.52
CA ALA A 51 0.19 -7.38 1.83
C ALA A 51 1.55 -6.71 2.13
N VAL A 52 1.58 -5.38 2.25
CA VAL A 52 2.82 -4.67 2.57
C VAL A 52 3.08 -4.81 4.07
N ARG A 53 4.12 -5.60 4.40
CA ARG A 53 4.54 -5.84 5.78
C ARG A 53 5.93 -5.30 6.01
N PHE A 54 6.07 -4.46 7.02
CA PHE A 54 7.36 -4.01 7.53
C PHE A 54 7.87 -4.98 8.59
N PRO A 55 9.19 -5.18 8.73
CA PRO A 55 9.79 -6.04 9.75
C PRO A 55 9.79 -5.42 11.16
N CYS A 56 8.85 -4.51 11.45
CA CYS A 56 8.68 -3.82 12.71
C CYS A 56 7.23 -3.38 12.88
N ALA A 57 6.87 -2.97 14.10
CA ALA A 57 5.60 -2.31 14.38
C ALA A 57 5.80 -0.79 14.42
N PHE A 58 4.82 -0.06 13.89
CA PHE A 58 4.75 1.40 14.00
C PHE A 58 3.77 1.79 15.09
N PRO A 59 3.99 2.91 15.79
CA PRO A 59 3.04 3.40 16.77
C PRO A 59 1.70 3.73 16.09
N SER A 60 0.61 3.34 16.73
CA SER A 60 -0.75 3.62 16.25
C SER A 60 -1.14 5.10 16.41
N THR A 61 -0.42 5.83 17.26
CA THR A 61 -0.62 7.26 17.51
C THR A 61 0.74 7.95 17.62
N VAL A 62 0.84 9.15 17.07
CA VAL A 62 2.02 10.02 17.24
C VAL A 62 1.78 10.88 18.48
N GLN A 63 2.67 10.79 19.47
CA GLN A 63 2.61 11.67 20.64
C GLN A 63 3.27 13.02 20.35
N PRO A 64 2.78 14.13 20.95
CA PRO A 64 3.47 15.41 20.87
C PRO A 64 4.93 15.29 21.34
N GLY A 65 5.87 15.75 20.51
CA GLY A 65 7.31 15.71 20.81
C GLY A 65 8.03 14.41 20.42
N GLN A 66 7.32 13.39 19.94
CA GLN A 66 7.93 12.18 19.40
C GLN A 66 8.46 12.41 17.99
N SER A 67 9.66 11.89 17.66
CA SER A 67 10.15 11.93 16.28
C SER A 67 9.26 11.08 15.37
N VAL A 68 8.97 11.65 14.20
CA VAL A 68 8.16 11.07 13.12
C VAL A 68 8.97 10.86 11.85
N ASP A 69 10.31 10.86 11.95
CA ASP A 69 11.20 10.79 10.78
C ASP A 69 11.01 9.51 9.96
N TRP A 70 10.52 8.43 10.59
CA TRP A 70 10.18 7.17 9.95
C TRP A 70 9.03 7.29 8.93
N ILE A 71 8.14 8.28 9.06
CA ILE A 71 6.94 8.43 8.22
C ILE A 71 7.29 8.59 6.75
N VAL A 72 8.33 9.37 6.43
CA VAL A 72 8.71 9.61 5.04
C VAL A 72 9.13 8.31 4.33
N ASN A 73 9.88 7.44 5.01
CA ASN A 73 10.34 6.16 4.45
C ASN A 73 9.19 5.14 4.38
N HIS A 74 8.41 5.04 5.46
CA HIS A 74 7.24 4.16 5.51
C HIS A 74 6.24 4.51 4.39
N ASP A 75 5.90 5.79 4.26
CA ASP A 75 4.87 6.23 3.33
C ASP A 75 5.33 6.25 1.89
N ALA A 76 6.64 6.44 1.64
CA ALA A 76 7.20 6.30 0.30
C ALA A 76 7.12 4.84 -0.17
N ALA A 77 7.46 3.87 0.68
CA ALA A 77 7.36 2.45 0.36
C ALA A 77 5.90 2.03 0.09
N MET A 78 4.98 2.46 0.95
CA MET A 78 3.54 2.22 0.77
C MET A 78 3.00 2.87 -0.51
N LEU A 79 3.39 4.12 -0.80
CA LEU A 79 2.97 4.82 -2.01
C LEU A 79 3.52 4.15 -3.28
N TRP A 80 4.78 3.73 -3.29
CA TRP A 80 5.34 2.98 -4.40
C TRP A 80 4.57 1.68 -4.61
N ALA A 81 4.28 0.92 -3.55
CA ALA A 81 3.48 -0.30 -3.67
C ALA A 81 2.05 0.00 -4.19
N ALA A 82 1.46 1.13 -3.80
CA ALA A 82 0.17 1.58 -4.32
C ALA A 82 0.19 1.86 -5.83
N THR A 83 1.33 2.30 -6.39
CA THR A 83 1.47 2.49 -7.86
C THR A 83 1.38 1.18 -8.62
N LEU A 84 1.81 0.06 -8.03
CA LEU A 84 1.83 -1.26 -8.70
C LEU A 84 0.45 -1.89 -8.85
N ILE A 85 -0.54 -1.39 -8.10
CA ILE A 85 -1.89 -1.95 -8.05
C ILE A 85 -2.99 -0.91 -8.30
N ASP A 86 -2.64 0.26 -8.85
CA ASP A 86 -3.56 1.37 -9.15
C ASP A 86 -4.37 1.88 -7.95
N THR A 87 -3.73 2.01 -6.78
CA THR A 87 -4.38 2.51 -5.54
C THR A 87 -3.74 3.79 -5.02
N VAL A 88 -3.13 4.58 -5.90
CA VAL A 88 -2.44 5.83 -5.55
C VAL A 88 -3.40 6.85 -4.96
N GLU A 89 -4.52 7.12 -5.63
CA GLU A 89 -5.51 8.10 -5.19
C GLU A 89 -6.13 7.79 -3.81
N PRO A 90 -6.65 6.58 -3.52
CA PRO A 90 -7.17 6.29 -2.19
C PRO A 90 -6.08 6.39 -1.11
N TYR A 91 -4.84 5.99 -1.42
CA TYR A 91 -3.72 6.12 -0.49
C TYR A 91 -3.38 7.58 -0.20
N LEU A 92 -3.22 8.42 -1.23
CA LEU A 92 -2.92 9.84 -1.09
C LEU A 92 -4.08 10.63 -0.48
N GLY A 93 -5.32 10.26 -0.77
CA GLY A 93 -6.52 10.85 -0.18
C GLY A 93 -6.53 10.68 1.33
N TRP A 94 -6.26 9.47 1.82
CA TRP A 94 -6.16 9.20 3.24
C TRP A 94 -4.99 9.94 3.89
N ARG A 95 -3.79 9.89 3.28
CA ARG A 95 -2.60 10.57 3.82
C ARG A 95 -2.71 12.09 3.86
N ARG A 96 -3.40 12.73 2.91
CA ARG A 96 -3.67 14.18 2.96
C ARG A 96 -4.49 14.57 4.20
N GLY A 97 -5.47 13.75 4.58
CA GLY A 97 -6.28 13.97 5.78
C GLY A 97 -5.47 13.81 7.06
N GLU A 98 -4.77 12.68 7.20
CA GLU A 98 -3.89 12.40 8.34
C GLU A 98 -2.84 13.49 8.53
N TYR A 99 -2.13 13.84 7.45
CA TYR A 99 -1.03 14.79 7.55
C TYR A 99 -1.50 16.17 7.96
N GLY A 100 -2.65 16.62 7.44
CA GLY A 100 -3.24 17.91 7.78
C GLY A 100 -3.57 18.06 9.26
N GLY A 101 -3.79 16.96 9.99
CA GLY A 101 -4.02 16.97 11.43
C GLY A 101 -2.76 16.72 12.27
N SER A 102 -1.71 16.12 11.70
CA SER A 102 -0.56 15.64 12.47
C SER A 102 0.74 16.45 12.29
N PHE A 103 0.87 17.24 11.22
CA PHE A 103 2.12 17.97 10.94
C PHE A 103 1.90 19.47 10.78
N GLN A 104 2.93 20.25 11.15
CA GLN A 104 2.96 21.69 10.88
C GLN A 104 3.21 22.00 9.40
N ASN A 105 3.91 21.12 8.68
CA ASN A 105 4.28 21.26 7.26
C ASN A 105 3.77 20.09 6.39
N PRO A 106 2.46 19.79 6.37
CA PRO A 106 1.91 18.57 5.77
C PRO A 106 2.19 18.43 4.28
N ARG A 107 2.21 19.56 3.55
CA ARG A 107 2.48 19.58 2.10
C ARG A 107 3.91 19.19 1.77
N GLU A 108 4.87 19.62 2.57
CA GLU A 108 6.29 19.32 2.36
C GLU A 108 6.57 17.84 2.62
N VAL A 109 6.02 17.29 3.71
CA VAL A 109 6.14 15.85 4.02
C VAL A 109 5.54 15.02 2.90
N LEU A 110 4.35 15.37 2.41
CA LEU A 110 3.70 14.65 1.32
C LEU A 110 4.48 14.76 0.00
N ALA A 111 5.00 15.94 -0.32
CA ALA A 111 5.84 16.13 -1.50
C ALA A 111 7.09 15.26 -1.44
N LYS A 112 7.72 15.15 -0.25
CA LYS A 112 8.89 14.29 -0.06
C LYS A 112 8.56 12.81 -0.25
N VAL A 113 7.43 12.36 0.28
CA VAL A 113 6.94 10.98 0.09
C VAL A 113 6.72 10.68 -1.40
N GLN A 114 6.05 11.59 -2.11
CA GLN A 114 5.79 11.45 -3.55
C GLN A 114 7.07 11.45 -4.37
N GLU A 115 8.01 12.34 -4.05
CA GLU A 115 9.33 12.41 -4.71
C GLU A 115 10.08 11.08 -4.56
N ARG A 116 10.16 10.53 -3.34
CA ARG A 116 10.86 9.27 -3.10
C ARG A 116 10.22 8.10 -3.84
N ALA A 117 8.90 7.95 -3.75
CA ALA A 117 8.18 6.89 -4.47
C ALA A 117 8.31 7.03 -5.99
N GLY A 118 8.23 8.26 -6.51
CA GLY A 118 8.40 8.55 -7.93
C GLY A 118 9.81 8.27 -8.43
N ASN A 119 10.84 8.56 -7.64
CA ASN A 119 12.22 8.21 -7.96
C ASN A 119 12.41 6.69 -8.00
N ALA A 120 11.80 5.95 -7.07
CA ALA A 120 11.83 4.50 -7.08
C ALA A 120 11.20 3.91 -8.33
N ALA A 121 10.04 4.43 -8.76
CA ALA A 121 9.35 3.96 -9.96
C ALA A 121 10.18 4.07 -11.25
N ARG A 122 11.21 4.93 -11.28
CA ARG A 122 12.13 5.11 -12.41
C ARG A 122 13.31 4.13 -12.40
N LEU A 123 13.53 3.39 -11.32
CA LEU A 123 14.59 2.39 -11.22
C LEU A 123 14.26 1.13 -12.02
N ALA A 124 15.27 0.32 -12.35
CA ALA A 124 15.03 -1.00 -12.94
C ALA A 124 14.31 -1.92 -11.94
N PRO A 125 13.51 -2.91 -12.38
CA PRO A 125 12.68 -3.74 -11.47
C PRO A 125 13.44 -4.37 -10.29
N LYS A 126 14.66 -4.87 -10.53
CA LYS A 126 15.52 -5.42 -9.47
C LYS A 126 15.92 -4.36 -8.45
N GLN A 127 16.24 -3.15 -8.92
CA GLN A 127 16.61 -2.02 -8.07
C GLN A 127 15.40 -1.48 -7.29
N GLN A 128 14.19 -1.51 -7.86
CA GLN A 128 12.97 -1.16 -7.14
C GLN A 128 12.74 -2.08 -5.94
N SER A 129 12.96 -3.38 -6.13
CA SER A 129 12.82 -4.38 -5.06
C SER A 129 13.83 -4.16 -3.94
N VAL A 130 15.08 -3.84 -4.27
CA VAL A 130 16.13 -3.50 -3.30
C VAL A 130 15.77 -2.22 -2.56
N TRP A 131 15.43 -1.15 -3.29
CA TRP A 131 15.01 0.12 -2.71
C TRP A 131 13.84 -0.05 -1.74
N PHE A 132 12.83 -0.84 -2.12
CA PHE A 132 11.68 -1.09 -1.26
C PHE A 132 12.08 -1.73 0.06
N GLN A 133 12.95 -2.75 0.02
CA GLN A 133 13.48 -3.39 1.22
C GLN A 133 14.31 -2.42 2.09
N GLU A 134 15.11 -1.56 1.47
CA GLU A 134 15.89 -0.54 2.17
C GLU A 134 15.01 0.51 2.84
N GLU A 135 13.95 0.98 2.19
CA GLU A 135 12.96 1.88 2.78
C GLU A 135 12.27 1.23 3.98
N GLN A 136 11.89 -0.05 3.87
CA GLN A 136 11.31 -0.81 4.98
C GLN A 136 12.27 -0.89 6.17
N GLN A 137 13.53 -1.28 5.93
CA GLN A 137 14.54 -1.37 6.99
C GLN A 137 14.84 -0.01 7.62
N LYS A 138 14.92 1.04 6.81
CA LYS A 138 15.18 2.41 7.28
C LYS A 138 14.03 2.94 8.13
N ALA A 139 12.79 2.77 7.69
CA ALA A 139 11.61 3.11 8.49
C ALA A 139 11.64 2.38 9.84
N CYS A 140 11.96 1.08 9.82
CA CYS A 140 12.05 0.27 11.04
C CYS A 140 13.23 0.63 11.96
N ARG A 141 14.32 1.18 11.44
CA ARG A 141 15.39 1.71 12.27
C ARG A 141 14.96 3.02 12.94
N LEU A 142 14.42 3.95 12.16
CA LEU A 142 13.99 5.27 12.65
C LEU A 142 12.85 5.16 13.67
N VAL A 143 11.90 4.23 13.50
CA VAL A 143 10.83 4.06 14.48
C VAL A 143 11.37 3.55 15.81
N ARG A 144 12.35 2.63 15.80
CA ARG A 144 12.99 2.13 17.03
C ARG A 144 13.73 3.24 17.75
N GLU A 145 14.47 4.07 17.02
CA GLU A 145 15.17 5.25 17.55
C GLU A 145 14.17 6.26 18.16
N ALA A 146 12.99 6.43 17.57
CA ALA A 146 11.94 7.31 18.08
C ALA A 146 11.14 6.75 19.28
N THR A 147 11.32 5.48 19.61
CA THR A 147 10.62 4.80 20.72
C THR A 147 11.55 4.29 21.83
N ALA A 148 12.87 4.46 21.65
CA ALA A 148 13.89 4.11 22.62
C ALA A 148 14.04 5.22 23.67
#